data_AF-A0A6G3WM76-F1
#
_entry.id   AF-A0A6G3WM76-F1
#
_cell.length_a   1.000
_cell.length_b   1.000
_cell.length_c   1.000
_cell.angle_alpha   90.00
_cell.angle_beta   90.00
_cell.angle_gamma   90.00
#
_symmetry.space_group_name_H-M   'P 1'
#
loop_
_entity.id
_entity.type
_entity.pdbx_description
1 polymer ?
#
loop_
_entity_poly.entity_id
_entity_poly.type
_entity_poly.pdbx_seq_one_letter_code
_entity_poly.pdbx_strand_id
1 'polypeptide(L)'
;PVQHILDRPASVDFRSAQGPEETEELLGVFSVEPFDLAAEPPFRATVLTEPDRTTVLLLIHHIAADEWSVEPLLTDLSAAYRARIAGGPPGLPPLDVAYTDYAHWQHTLLDGGHLRGQADYWRRTLRGAPAVLDLPTDRPRPE
;
A
#
# COMPACT_ATOMS: atom_id res chain seq x y z
N PRO A 1 -18.82 2.26 -6.14
CA PRO A 1 -17.77 1.21 -6.08
C PRO A 1 -17.52 0.81 -4.63
N VAL A 2 -17.61 -0.49 -4.32
CA VAL A 2 -17.31 -1.03 -2.99
C VAL A 2 -16.04 -1.86 -3.07
N GLN A 3 -15.31 -1.98 -1.96
CA GLN A 3 -14.13 -2.85 -1.89
C GLN A 3 -14.56 -4.32 -2.03
N HIS A 4 -13.88 -5.05 -2.92
CA HIS A 4 -14.04 -6.49 -3.06
C HIS A 4 -12.89 -7.20 -2.33
N ILE A 5 -13.22 -8.05 -1.35
CA ILE A 5 -12.22 -8.82 -0.60
C ILE A 5 -11.96 -10.10 -1.38
N LEU A 6 -10.70 -10.31 -1.76
CA LEU A 6 -10.29 -11.52 -2.47
C LEU A 6 -10.05 -12.65 -1.47
N ASP A 7 -10.53 -13.85 -1.77
CA ASP A 7 -10.31 -15.05 -0.93
C ASP A 7 -8.87 -15.60 -1.04
N ARG A 8 -8.06 -15.04 -1.94
CA ARG A 8 -6.68 -15.47 -2.18
C ARG A 8 -5.70 -14.50 -1.52
N PRO A 9 -4.68 -15.00 -0.80
CA PRO A 9 -3.60 -14.15 -0.33
C PRO A 9 -2.80 -13.59 -1.51
N ALA A 10 -2.07 -12.51 -1.25
CA ALA A 10 -1.03 -12.06 -2.16
C ALA A 10 0.00 -13.17 -2.38
N SER A 11 0.45 -13.33 -3.63
CA SER A 11 1.51 -14.27 -3.97
C SER A 11 2.87 -13.77 -3.48
N VAL A 12 3.72 -14.72 -3.12
CA VAL A 12 5.14 -14.46 -2.88
C VAL A 12 5.93 -15.14 -4.00
N ASP A 13 6.67 -14.34 -4.76
CA ASP A 13 7.47 -14.83 -5.87
C ASP A 13 8.92 -15.05 -5.42
N PHE A 14 9.50 -16.20 -5.80
CA PHE A 14 10.89 -16.51 -5.54
C PHE A 14 11.66 -16.51 -6.85
N ARG A 15 12.77 -15.79 -6.88
CA ARG A 15 13.61 -15.60 -8.07
C ARG A 15 15.08 -15.75 -7.67
N SER A 16 15.88 -16.28 -8.57
CA SER A 16 17.34 -16.30 -8.43
C SER A 16 17.94 -15.24 -9.34
N ALA A 17 19.00 -14.59 -8.86
CA ALA A 17 19.82 -13.66 -9.64
C ALA A 17 21.28 -14.11 -9.58
N GLN A 18 22.02 -13.88 -10.66
CA GLN A 18 23.44 -14.24 -10.79
C GLN A 18 24.37 -13.26 -10.05
N GLY A 19 23.87 -12.07 -9.70
CA GLY A 19 24.61 -11.08 -8.92
C GLY A 19 23.87 -9.76 -8.74
N PRO A 20 24.54 -8.74 -8.16
CA PRO A 20 23.88 -7.50 -7.74
C PRO A 20 23.27 -6.68 -8.88
N GLU A 21 23.90 -6.69 -10.06
CA GLU A 21 23.43 -5.93 -11.23
C GLU A 21 22.09 -6.47 -11.76
N GLU A 22 21.97 -7.80 -11.89
CA GLU A 22 20.71 -8.45 -12.29
C GLU A 22 19.62 -8.25 -11.23
N THR A 23 19.98 -8.29 -9.94
CA THR A 23 19.03 -7.96 -8.87
C THR A 23 18.49 -6.54 -9.01
N GLU A 24 19.34 -5.54 -9.28
CA GLU A 24 18.90 -4.16 -9.43
C GLU A 24 17.99 -3.98 -10.67
N GLU A 25 18.31 -4.64 -11.78
CA GLU A 25 17.46 -4.68 -12.97
C GLU A 25 16.08 -5.28 -12.66
N LEU A 26 16.05 -6.43 -11.99
CA LEU A 26 14.81 -7.11 -11.60
C LEU A 26 13.97 -6.26 -10.64
N LEU A 27 14.59 -5.60 -9.66
CA LEU A 27 13.91 -4.65 -8.76
C LEU A 27 13.28 -3.49 -9.55
N GLY A 28 14.01 -2.95 -10.52
CA GLY A 28 13.50 -1.93 -11.44
C GLY A 28 12.25 -2.40 -12.19
N VAL A 29 12.30 -3.60 -12.79
CA VAL A 29 11.18 -4.19 -13.52
C VAL A 29 9.97 -4.43 -12.61
N PHE A 30 10.16 -5.05 -11.45
CA PHE A 30 9.04 -5.40 -10.56
C PHE A 30 8.41 -4.17 -9.90
N SER A 31 9.19 -3.14 -9.58
CA SER A 31 8.67 -1.95 -8.88
C SER A 31 7.71 -1.10 -9.71
N VAL A 32 7.77 -1.19 -11.05
CA VAL A 32 6.92 -0.42 -11.97
C VAL A 32 5.77 -1.24 -12.55
N GLU A 33 5.66 -2.52 -12.19
CA GLU A 33 4.59 -3.37 -12.68
C GLU A 33 3.25 -2.92 -12.07
N PRO A 34 2.25 -2.52 -12.88
CA PRO A 34 1.00 -2.01 -12.36
C PRO A 34 0.18 -3.10 -11.67
N PHE A 35 -0.69 -2.67 -10.76
CA PHE A 35 -1.69 -3.54 -10.14
C PHE A 35 -3.04 -3.43 -10.88
N ASP A 36 -3.64 -4.56 -11.24
CA ASP A 36 -5.06 -4.67 -11.54
C ASP A 36 -5.86 -4.79 -10.24
N LEU A 37 -6.15 -3.65 -9.61
CA LEU A 37 -6.86 -3.57 -8.33
C LEU A 37 -8.25 -4.21 -8.33
N ALA A 38 -8.83 -4.51 -9.51
CA ALA A 38 -10.11 -5.21 -9.60
C ALA A 38 -9.94 -6.73 -9.42
N ALA A 39 -8.78 -7.27 -9.79
CA ALA A 39 -8.55 -8.71 -9.86
C ALA A 39 -7.47 -9.21 -8.90
N GLU A 40 -6.59 -8.35 -8.38
CA GLU A 40 -5.47 -8.74 -7.52
C GLU A 40 -5.31 -7.91 -6.23
N PRO A 41 -4.69 -8.49 -5.18
CA PRO A 41 -4.36 -7.75 -3.97
C PRO A 41 -3.38 -6.60 -4.26
N PRO A 42 -3.52 -5.42 -3.61
CA PRO A 42 -2.62 -4.27 -3.73
C PRO A 42 -1.26 -4.47 -3.05
N PHE A 43 -0.73 -5.68 -3.06
CA PHE A 43 0.50 -6.09 -2.41
C PHE A 43 1.15 -7.25 -3.18
N ARG A 44 2.45 -7.15 -3.46
CA ARG A 44 3.29 -8.23 -3.99
C ARG A 44 4.57 -8.32 -3.15
N ALA A 45 5.03 -9.54 -2.92
CA ALA A 45 6.33 -9.79 -2.30
C ALA A 45 7.20 -10.63 -3.23
N THR A 46 8.44 -10.20 -3.46
CA THR A 46 9.41 -10.94 -4.26
C THR A 46 10.69 -11.16 -3.47
N VAL A 47 11.15 -12.41 -3.40
CA VAL A 47 12.42 -12.81 -2.80
C VAL A 47 13.41 -13.09 -3.92
N LEU A 48 14.46 -12.29 -3.98
CA LEU A 48 15.57 -12.40 -4.92
C LEU A 48 16.77 -12.99 -4.18
N THR A 49 17.22 -14.16 -4.60
CA THR A 49 18.38 -14.83 -4.00
C THR A 49 19.56 -14.80 -4.97
N GLU A 50 20.65 -14.19 -4.50
CA GLU A 50 21.99 -14.18 -5.08
C GLU A 50 22.91 -15.11 -4.26
N PRO A 51 24.12 -15.47 -4.74
CA PRO A 51 25.02 -16.37 -4.01
C PRO A 51 25.31 -15.98 -2.56
N ASP A 52 25.51 -14.68 -2.30
CA ASP A 52 25.92 -14.17 -0.97
C ASP A 52 24.85 -13.29 -0.29
N ARG A 53 23.72 -13.06 -0.96
CA ARG A 53 22.71 -12.11 -0.51
C ARG A 53 21.30 -12.56 -0.87
N THR A 54 20.35 -12.24 0.00
CA THR A 54 18.92 -12.29 -0.33
C THR A 54 18.33 -10.91 -0.16
N THR A 55 17.58 -10.47 -1.16
CA THR A 55 16.85 -9.21 -1.18
C THR A 55 15.35 -9.50 -1.22
N VAL A 56 14.58 -8.79 -0.41
CA VAL A 56 13.12 -8.90 -0.39
C VAL A 56 12.52 -7.58 -0.84
N LEU A 57 11.78 -7.61 -1.94
CA LEU A 57 10.95 -6.50 -2.40
C LEU A 57 9.54 -6.67 -1.86
N LEU A 58 9.06 -5.67 -1.12
CA LEU A 58 7.66 -5.52 -0.72
C LEU A 58 7.09 -4.36 -1.52
N LEU A 59 6.24 -4.66 -2.51
CA LEU A 59 5.59 -3.65 -3.33
C LEU A 59 4.14 -3.51 -2.89
N ILE A 60 3.76 -2.30 -2.48
CA ILE A 60 2.44 -2.01 -1.91
C ILE A 60 1.83 -0.85 -2.67
N HIS A 61 0.61 -1.01 -3.16
CA HIS A 61 -0.13 0.12 -3.73
C HIS A 61 -0.61 1.02 -2.60
N HIS A 62 -0.43 2.34 -2.73
CA HIS A 62 -0.83 3.36 -1.76
C HIS A 62 -2.34 3.38 -1.38
N ILE A 63 -3.16 2.57 -2.04
CA ILE A 63 -4.58 2.44 -1.71
C ILE A 63 -4.78 1.59 -0.43
N ALA A 64 -3.78 0.76 -0.10
CA ALA A 64 -3.81 -0.17 1.02
C ALA A 64 -2.84 0.19 2.14
N ALA A 65 -1.93 1.14 1.91
CA ALA A 65 -0.96 1.58 2.91
C ALA A 65 -0.61 3.05 2.71
N ASP A 66 -0.46 3.75 3.82
CA ASP A 66 0.16 5.06 3.93
C ASP A 66 1.55 4.94 4.57
N GLU A 67 2.23 6.06 4.74
CA GLU A 67 3.55 6.11 5.34
C GLU A 67 3.57 5.59 6.79
N TRP A 68 2.46 5.73 7.53
CA TRP A 68 2.34 5.21 8.89
C TRP A 68 2.11 3.69 8.94
N SER A 69 1.57 3.11 7.88
CA SER A 69 1.29 1.67 7.77
C SER A 69 2.56 0.84 7.55
N VAL A 70 3.66 1.44 7.09
CA VAL A 70 4.90 0.72 6.75
C VAL A 70 5.63 0.19 8.00
N GLU A 71 5.74 1.00 9.05
CA GLU A 71 6.42 0.62 10.30
C GLU A 71 5.77 -0.59 11.00
N PRO A 72 4.44 -0.63 11.27
CA PRO A 72 3.80 -1.79 11.88
C PRO A 72 3.90 -3.02 10.98
N LEU A 73 3.78 -2.87 9.65
CA LEU A 73 3.95 -3.99 8.72
C LEU A 73 5.33 -4.65 8.86
N LEU A 74 6.41 -3.86 8.87
CA LEU A 74 7.77 -4.40 9.00
C LEU A 74 8.03 -4.99 10.38
N THR A 75 7.42 -4.40 11.42
CA THR A 75 7.47 -4.93 12.79
C THR A 75 6.82 -6.30 12.88
N ASP A 76 5.59 -6.44 12.36
CA ASP A 76 4.84 -7.69 12.37
C ASP A 76 5.50 -8.76 11.50
N LEU A 77 6.03 -8.38 10.33
CA LEU A 77 6.79 -9.27 9.46
C LEU A 77 8.03 -9.83 10.17
N SER A 78 8.79 -8.98 10.85
CA SER A 78 9.97 -9.37 11.63
C SER A 78 9.61 -10.31 12.79
N ALA A 79 8.53 -10.01 13.50
CA ALA A 79 8.03 -10.86 14.59
C ALA A 79 7.59 -12.23 14.06
N ALA A 80 6.81 -12.26 12.97
CA ALA A 80 6.36 -13.49 12.32
C ALA A 80 7.53 -14.34 11.81
N TYR A 81 8.52 -13.70 11.17
CA TYR A 81 9.72 -14.37 10.67
C TYR A 81 10.51 -15.04 11.80
N ARG A 82 10.76 -14.32 12.91
CA ARG A 82 11.47 -14.86 14.09
C ARG A 82 10.71 -16.03 14.73
N ALA A 83 9.39 -15.93 14.86
CA ALA A 83 8.57 -17.01 15.40
C ALA A 83 8.65 -18.27 14.53
N ARG A 84 8.62 -18.12 13.20
CA ARG A 84 8.76 -19.23 12.25
C ARG A 84 10.14 -19.88 12.31
N ILE A 85 11.22 -19.11 12.45
CA ILE A 85 12.57 -19.66 12.67
C ILE A 85 12.63 -20.51 13.95
N ALA A 86 11.94 -20.08 15.01
CA ALA A 86 11.85 -20.82 16.26
C ALA A 86 10.90 -22.04 16.20
N GLY A 87 10.32 -22.35 15.04
CA GLY A 87 9.38 -23.47 14.84
C GLY A 87 7.96 -23.22 15.36
N GLY A 88 7.63 -21.98 15.73
CA GLY A 88 6.33 -21.59 16.28
C GLY A 88 5.46 -20.79 15.30
N PRO A 89 4.16 -20.62 15.61
CA PRO A 89 3.32 -19.64 14.93
C PRO A 89 3.64 -18.20 15.39
N PRO A 90 3.40 -17.18 14.55
CA PRO A 90 3.45 -15.79 14.99
C PRO A 90 2.48 -15.54 16.14
N GLY A 91 2.94 -14.91 17.22
CA GLY A 91 2.15 -14.56 18.40
C GLY A 91 1.62 -13.13 18.36
N LEU A 92 1.15 -12.67 17.20
CA LEU A 92 0.61 -11.32 17.05
C LEU A 92 -0.77 -11.24 17.70
N PRO A 93 -1.06 -10.21 18.52
CA PRO A 93 -2.40 -10.04 19.08
C PRO A 93 -3.41 -9.83 17.94
N PRO A 94 -4.66 -10.29 18.10
CA PRO A 94 -5.71 -9.99 17.14
C PRO A 94 -5.94 -8.48 17.09
N LEU A 95 -6.27 -7.95 15.91
CA LEU A 95 -6.67 -6.57 15.75
C LEU A 95 -8.10 -6.39 16.25
N ASP A 96 -8.33 -5.43 17.14
CA ASP A 96 -9.67 -5.09 17.63
C ASP A 96 -10.55 -4.44 16.54
N VAL A 97 -9.91 -3.86 15.52
CA VAL A 97 -10.56 -3.12 14.42
C VAL A 97 -9.87 -3.48 13.11
N ALA A 98 -10.63 -3.93 12.12
CA ALA A 98 -10.18 -4.11 10.75
C ALA A 98 -10.44 -2.86 9.89
N TYR A 99 -9.75 -2.74 8.75
CA TYR A 99 -9.99 -1.61 7.84
C TYR A 99 -11.42 -1.59 7.28
N THR A 100 -12.08 -2.74 7.17
CA THR A 100 -13.51 -2.83 6.81
C THR A 100 -14.41 -2.15 7.83
N ASP A 101 -14.07 -2.24 9.12
CA ASP A 101 -14.80 -1.58 10.20
C ASP A 101 -14.60 -0.06 10.12
N TYR A 102 -13.36 0.37 9.84
CA TYR A 102 -13.05 1.78 9.60
C TYR A 102 -13.83 2.35 8.40
N ALA A 103 -13.86 1.64 7.27
CA ALA A 103 -14.59 2.06 6.08
C ALA A 103 -16.11 2.18 6.34
N HIS A 104 -16.69 1.20 7.06
CA HIS A 104 -18.10 1.25 7.45
C HIS A 104 -18.41 2.39 8.42
N TRP A 105 -17.53 2.63 9.41
CA TRP A 105 -17.63 3.75 10.33
C TRP A 105 -17.57 5.09 9.59
N GLN A 106 -16.65 5.25 8.64
CA GLN A 106 -16.52 6.45 7.83
C GLN A 106 -17.78 6.71 7.01
N HIS A 107 -18.37 5.67 6.39
CA HIS A 107 -19.62 5.80 5.65
C HIS A 107 -20.78 6.25 6.55
N THR A 108 -20.88 5.68 7.75
CA THR A 108 -21.89 6.06 8.75
C THR A 108 -21.75 7.54 9.14
N LEU A 109 -20.53 8.06 9.31
CA LEU A 109 -20.29 9.48 9.60
C LEU A 109 -20.70 10.41 8.45
N LEU A 110 -20.46 9.97 7.21
CA LEU A 110 -20.83 10.71 6.01
C LEU A 110 -22.35 10.82 5.87
N ASP A 111 -23.06 9.70 5.99
CA ASP A 111 -24.52 9.63 5.88
C ASP A 111 -25.23 10.37 7.02
N GLY A 112 -24.64 10.36 8.22
CA GLY A 112 -25.14 11.07 9.39
C GLY A 112 -25.04 12.60 9.31
N GLY A 113 -24.50 13.15 8.22
CA GLY A 113 -24.37 14.60 8.02
C GLY A 113 -23.32 15.27 8.91
N HIS A 114 -22.51 14.49 9.64
CA HIS A 114 -21.51 14.99 10.58
C HIS A 114 -20.47 15.88 9.89
N LEU A 115 -20.18 15.61 8.62
CA LEU A 115 -19.22 16.39 7.83
C LEU A 115 -19.83 17.62 7.13
N ARG A 116 -21.13 17.89 7.27
CA ARG A 116 -21.76 19.03 6.56
C ARG A 116 -21.13 20.36 6.93
N GLY A 117 -20.87 20.59 8.22
CA GLY A 117 -20.20 21.80 8.70
C GLY A 117 -18.77 21.93 8.16
N GLN A 118 -18.03 20.83 8.10
CA GLN A 118 -16.68 20.80 7.52
C GLN A 118 -16.70 21.05 6.01
N ALA A 119 -17.66 20.45 5.29
CA ALA A 119 -17.83 20.68 3.85
C ALA A 119 -18.15 22.15 3.56
N ASP A 120 -19.05 22.77 4.33
CA ASP A 120 -19.38 24.19 4.17
C ASP A 120 -18.21 25.11 4.52
N TYR A 121 -17.41 24.75 5.53
CA TYR A 121 -16.15 25.43 5.81
C TYR A 121 -15.20 25.36 4.61
N TRP A 122 -14.88 24.17 4.12
CA TRP A 122 -13.92 24.00 3.02
C TRP A 122 -14.40 24.65 1.71
N ARG A 123 -15.70 24.62 1.41
CA ARG A 123 -16.28 25.37 0.27
C ARG A 123 -16.08 26.88 0.39
N ARG A 124 -16.16 27.44 1.61
CA ARG A 124 -15.88 28.86 1.84
C ARG A 124 -14.39 29.15 1.76
N THR A 125 -13.57 28.34 2.42
CA THR A 125 -12.11 28.51 2.49
C THR A 125 -11.44 28.41 1.12
N LEU A 126 -11.86 27.46 0.29
CA LEU A 126 -11.30 27.24 -1.04
C LEU A 126 -12.01 28.06 -2.13
N ARG A 127 -12.91 28.98 -1.76
CA ARG A 127 -13.62 29.82 -2.73
C ARG A 127 -12.63 30.73 -3.45
N GLY A 128 -12.59 30.62 -4.77
CA GLY A 128 -11.68 31.42 -5.60
C GLY A 128 -10.23 30.90 -5.60
N ALA A 129 -9.96 29.74 -4.99
CA ALA A 129 -8.67 29.08 -5.15
C ALA A 129 -8.45 28.76 -6.64
N PRO A 130 -7.23 28.97 -7.16
CA PRO A 130 -6.95 28.67 -8.55
C PRO A 130 -7.08 27.16 -8.78
N ALA A 131 -7.71 26.77 -9.89
CA ALA A 131 -7.82 25.36 -10.27
C ALA A 131 -6.44 24.76 -10.63
N VAL A 132 -5.47 25.61 -10.95
CA VAL A 132 -4.11 25.26 -11.37
C VAL A 132 -3.16 26.29 -10.79
N LEU A 133 -2.05 25.84 -10.23
CA LEU A 133 -0.96 26.73 -9.85
C LEU A 133 -0.21 27.18 -11.10
N ASP A 134 0.12 28.47 -11.18
CA ASP A 134 0.96 29.04 -12.24
C ASP A 134 2.43 28.76 -11.93
N LEU A 135 2.80 27.50 -12.06
CA LEU A 135 4.18 27.04 -11.91
C LEU A 135 4.88 27.06 -13.27
N PRO A 136 6.18 27.40 -13.32
CA PRO A 136 6.93 27.33 -14.57
C PRO A 136 7.04 25.85 -15.01
N THR A 137 6.28 25.48 -16.03
CA THR A 137 6.27 24.12 -16.60
C THR A 137 7.06 24.05 -17.90
N ASP A 138 7.88 23.01 -18.06
CA ASP A 138 8.64 22.77 -19.30
C ASP A 138 7.77 22.40 -20.51
N ARG A 139 6.52 21.98 -20.29
CA ARG A 139 5.55 21.59 -21.32
C ARG A 139 4.16 22.16 -21.01
N PRO A 140 3.36 22.49 -22.03
CA PRO A 140 1.97 22.89 -21.82
C PRO A 140 1.18 21.76 -21.16
N ARG A 141 0.20 22.11 -20.33
CA ARG A 141 -0.67 21.12 -19.68
C ARG A 141 -1.56 20.43 -20.73
N PRO A 142 -1.71 19.09 -20.70
CA PRO A 142 -2.68 18.38 -21.53
C PRO A 142 -4.12 18.85 -21.26
N GLU A 143 -4.95 18.87 -22.32
CA GLU A 143 -6.40 19.17 -22.22
C GLU A 143 -7.17 18.08 -21.45
#